data_AF-A0A8T2BAW7-F1
#
_entry.id   AF-A0A8T2BAW7-F1
#
_cell.length_a   1.000
_cell.length_b   1.000
_cell.length_c   1.000
_cell.angle_alpha   90.00
_cell.angle_beta   90.00
_cell.angle_gamma   90.00
#
_symmetry.space_group_name_H-M   'P 1'
#
loop_
_entity.id
_entity.type
_entity.pdbx_description
1 polymer ?
#
loop_
_entity_poly.entity_id
_entity_poly.type
_entity_poly.pdbx_seq_one_letter_code
_entity_poly.pdbx_strand_id
1 'polypeptide(L)'
;MVRLKNINVRQGIYYDDLHLSFSTSFNNSSLLVANYTVPRFYQGHEKKAKKWGQVLPINNQTVFQAVSPNGSAIFRVELKMQVKYKVMSWKTKRYKLKASVNLEVNEDGATKVKDKEDGIKMKISDSSPRRLTFFHLCFSIICILMNWLVFLAIC
;
A
#
# COMPACT_ATOMS: atom_id res chain seq x y z
N MET A 1 4.32 -0.43 -13.51
CA MET A 1 2.83 -0.37 -13.37
C MET A 1 2.41 -1.06 -12.08
N VAL A 2 1.45 -0.51 -11.35
CA VAL A 2 0.88 -1.09 -10.11
C VAL A 2 -0.57 -1.50 -10.36
N ARG A 3 -0.97 -2.67 -9.83
CA ARG A 3 -2.33 -3.21 -9.91
C ARG A 3 -2.90 -3.33 -8.49
N LEU A 4 -4.07 -2.75 -8.26
CA LEU A 4 -4.71 -2.69 -6.95
C LEU A 4 -6.15 -3.19 -7.05
N LYS A 5 -6.58 -3.98 -6.07
CA LYS A 5 -7.96 -4.45 -5.92
C LYS A 5 -8.49 -3.96 -4.59
N ASN A 6 -9.56 -3.18 -4.62
CA ASN A 6 -10.28 -2.83 -3.42
C ASN A 6 -11.22 -3.98 -3.08
N ILE A 7 -10.98 -4.67 -1.96
CA ILE A 7 -11.83 -5.78 -1.49
C ILE A 7 -13.00 -5.31 -0.63
N ASN A 8 -13.06 -4.02 -0.30
CA ASN A 8 -14.11 -3.50 0.56
C ASN A 8 -15.41 -3.34 -0.23
N VAL A 9 -16.49 -3.92 0.29
CA VAL A 9 -17.83 -3.94 -0.33
C VAL A 9 -18.48 -2.56 -0.33
N ARG A 10 -18.31 -1.80 0.77
CA ARG A 10 -19.04 -0.54 1.01
C ARG A 10 -18.15 0.70 1.04
N GLN A 11 -16.84 0.55 0.84
CA GLN A 11 -15.88 1.62 1.06
C GLN A 11 -15.02 1.86 -0.17
N GLY A 12 -15.00 3.10 -0.65
CA GLY A 12 -13.99 3.55 -1.60
C GLY A 12 -12.69 3.88 -0.88
N ILE A 13 -11.58 3.89 -1.61
CA ILE A 13 -10.26 4.21 -1.07
C ILE A 13 -9.68 5.37 -1.87
N TYR A 14 -9.33 6.44 -1.18
CA TYR A 14 -8.46 7.49 -1.71
C TYR A 14 -7.03 7.13 -1.33
N TYR A 15 -6.21 6.85 -2.33
CA TYR A 15 -4.77 6.72 -2.16
C TYR A 15 -4.16 8.11 -2.33
N ASP A 16 -3.33 8.53 -1.38
CA ASP A 16 -2.37 9.61 -1.61
C ASP A 16 -1.23 9.06 -2.50
N ASP A 17 -0.20 9.87 -2.74
CA ASP A 17 0.92 9.49 -3.59
C ASP A 17 1.63 8.25 -2.99
N LEU A 18 1.83 7.23 -3.82
CA LEU A 18 2.45 5.96 -3.44
C LEU A 18 3.92 6.03 -3.85
N HIS A 19 4.81 5.88 -2.86
CA HIS A 19 6.24 5.90 -3.06
C HIS A 19 6.82 4.50 -2.90
N LEU A 20 7.51 4.06 -3.93
CA LEU A 20 8.32 2.85 -3.93
C LEU A 20 9.79 3.26 -4.04
N SER A 21 10.58 2.85 -3.06
CA SER A 21 12.02 3.08 -3.03
C SER A 21 12.74 1.75 -3.11
N PHE A 22 13.70 1.68 -4.01
CA PHE A 22 14.57 0.53 -4.21
C PHE A 22 15.94 0.90 -3.69
N SER A 23 16.44 0.16 -2.70
CA SER A 23 17.80 0.31 -2.22
C SER A 23 18.53 -1.02 -2.25
N THR A 24 19.85 -0.96 -2.28
CA THR A 24 20.73 -2.13 -2.18
C THR A 24 21.72 -1.91 -1.05
N SER A 25 22.19 -2.99 -0.44
CA SER A 25 23.27 -2.92 0.53
C SER A 25 24.59 -3.26 -0.15
N PHE A 26 25.52 -2.33 -0.12
CA PHE A 26 26.89 -2.53 -0.61
C PHE A 26 27.86 -1.91 0.40
N ASN A 27 28.89 -2.66 0.80
CA ASN A 27 29.88 -2.23 1.80
C ASN A 27 29.27 -1.60 3.06
N ASN A 28 28.30 -2.28 3.68
CA ASN A 28 27.57 -1.82 4.88
C ASN A 28 26.79 -0.50 4.72
N SER A 29 26.68 0.04 3.50
CA SER A 29 25.90 1.24 3.19
C SER A 29 24.65 0.88 2.40
N SER A 30 23.54 1.56 2.69
CA SER A 30 22.30 1.44 1.92
C SER A 30 22.30 2.48 0.80
N LEU A 31 22.46 2.04 -0.44
CA LEU A 31 22.48 2.90 -1.61
C LEU A 31 21.12 2.90 -2.30
N LEU A 32 20.62 4.09 -2.64
CA LEU A 32 19.37 4.24 -3.38
C LEU A 32 19.60 3.91 -4.86
N VAL A 33 18.79 2.99 -5.39
CA VAL A 33 18.86 2.54 -6.78
C VAL A 33 17.85 3.28 -7.65
N ALA A 34 16.60 3.34 -7.19
CA ALA A 34 15.52 3.95 -7.94
C ALA A 34 14.38 4.36 -7.02
N ASN A 35 13.62 5.35 -7.48
CA ASN A 35 12.36 5.75 -6.87
C ASN A 35 11.26 5.67 -7.92
N TYR A 36 10.13 5.11 -7.54
CA TYR A 36 8.93 5.02 -8.37
C TYR A 36 7.74 5.60 -7.62
N THR A 37 7.12 6.62 -8.20
CA THR A 37 5.98 7.29 -7.58
C THR A 37 4.74 7.13 -8.42
N VAL A 38 3.66 6.61 -7.83
CA VAL A 38 2.33 6.58 -8.44
C VAL A 38 1.52 7.76 -7.88
N PRO A 39 1.03 8.68 -8.74
CA PRO A 39 0.20 9.79 -8.28
C PRO A 39 -1.06 9.32 -7.57
N ARG A 40 -1.52 10.12 -6.60
CA ARG A 40 -2.77 9.91 -5.87
C ARG A 40 -3.95 9.63 -6.79
N PHE A 41 -4.84 8.76 -6.35
CA PHE A 41 -6.04 8.42 -7.10
C PHE A 41 -7.13 7.86 -6.18
N TYR A 42 -8.37 7.94 -6.66
CA TYR A 42 -9.51 7.31 -6.02
C TYR A 42 -9.83 5.97 -6.65
N GLN A 43 -10.19 5.00 -5.82
CA GLN A 43 -10.69 3.69 -6.23
C GLN A 43 -12.05 3.44 -5.57
N GLY A 44 -13.07 3.17 -6.39
CA GLY A 44 -14.38 2.78 -5.91
C GLY A 44 -14.37 1.46 -5.12
N HIS A 45 -15.43 1.18 -4.38
CA HIS A 45 -15.63 -0.10 -3.70
C HIS A 45 -15.66 -1.25 -4.72
N GLU A 46 -15.02 -2.37 -4.38
CA GLU A 46 -14.93 -3.58 -5.24
C GLU A 46 -14.35 -3.39 -6.65
N LYS A 47 -13.79 -2.21 -6.95
CA LYS A 47 -13.17 -1.94 -8.25
C LYS A 47 -11.71 -2.39 -8.28
N LYS A 48 -11.21 -2.62 -9.49
CA LYS A 48 -9.79 -2.83 -9.79
C LYS A 48 -9.20 -1.54 -10.37
N ALA A 49 -7.94 -1.26 -10.07
CA ALA A 49 -7.21 -0.11 -10.61
C ALA A 49 -5.87 -0.56 -11.19
N LYS A 50 -5.52 -0.01 -12.35
CA LYS A 50 -4.19 -0.10 -12.95
C LYS A 50 -3.63 1.32 -13.00
N LYS A 51 -2.47 1.54 -12.39
CA LYS A 51 -1.86 2.86 -12.31
C LYS A 51 -0.41 2.83 -12.73
N TRP A 52 -0.07 3.76 -13.61
CA TRP A 52 1.29 4.04 -14.00
C TRP A 52 1.87 5.08 -13.06
N GLY A 53 3.13 4.90 -12.75
CA GLY A 53 3.92 5.84 -11.97
C GLY A 53 5.10 6.32 -12.79
N GLN A 54 5.78 7.31 -12.24
CA GLN A 54 6.98 7.88 -12.80
C GLN A 54 8.19 7.23 -12.11
N VAL A 55 9.13 6.77 -12.92
CA VAL A 55 10.42 6.25 -12.46
C VAL A 55 11.41 7.42 -12.51
N LEU A 56 12.06 7.73 -11.38
CA LEU A 56 13.26 8.55 -11.41
C LEU A 56 14.43 7.76 -12.01
N PRO A 57 15.43 8.41 -12.64
CA PRO A 57 16.53 7.73 -13.31
C PRO A 57 17.14 6.63 -12.43
N ILE A 58 17.25 5.42 -12.99
CA ILE A 58 17.83 4.28 -12.30
C ILE A 58 19.34 4.49 -12.22
N ASN A 59 19.91 4.33 -11.03
CA ASN A 59 21.37 4.37 -10.87
C ASN A 59 21.99 3.02 -11.27
N ASN A 60 22.23 2.84 -12.56
CA ASN A 60 22.78 1.61 -13.12
C ASN A 60 24.13 1.25 -12.52
N GLN A 61 24.99 2.24 -12.23
CA GLN A 61 26.30 2.00 -11.62
C GLN A 61 26.16 1.32 -10.25
N THR A 62 25.20 1.75 -9.44
CA THR A 62 24.92 1.14 -8.14
C THR A 62 24.39 -0.29 -8.27
N VAL A 63 23.60 -0.58 -9.31
CA VAL A 63 23.13 -1.93 -9.60
C VAL A 63 24.31 -2.84 -9.96
N PHE A 64 25.16 -2.40 -10.88
CA PHE A 64 26.34 -3.17 -11.29
C PHE A 64 27.30 -3.43 -10.11
N GLN A 65 27.59 -2.42 -9.30
CA GLN A 65 28.43 -2.54 -8.12
C GLN A 65 27.87 -3.52 -7.09
N ALA A 66 26.54 -3.59 -6.94
CA ALA A 66 25.93 -4.51 -6.00
C ALA A 66 25.95 -5.97 -6.48
N VAL A 67 25.83 -6.22 -7.79
CA VAL A 67 25.75 -7.58 -8.35
C VAL A 67 27.12 -8.18 -8.66
N SER A 68 28.07 -7.38 -9.16
CA SER A 68 29.39 -7.82 -9.63
C SER A 68 30.27 -8.61 -8.64
N PRO A 69 30.24 -8.39 -7.30
CA PRO A 69 31.18 -9.06 -6.39
C PRO A 69 30.88 -10.56 -6.18
N ASN A 70 29.59 -10.92 -6.12
CA ASN A 70 29.13 -12.25 -5.68
C ASN A 70 28.13 -12.90 -6.64
N GLY A 71 27.87 -12.26 -7.78
CA GLY A 71 26.87 -12.69 -8.76
C GLY A 71 25.42 -12.68 -8.26
N SER A 72 25.18 -12.12 -7.07
CA SER A 72 23.86 -11.92 -6.51
C SER A 72 23.85 -10.69 -5.60
N ALA A 73 22.72 -9.99 -5.56
CA ALA A 73 22.51 -8.78 -4.78
C ALA A 73 21.16 -8.83 -4.04
N ILE A 74 21.13 -8.25 -2.84
CA ILE A 74 19.91 -8.10 -2.06
C ILE A 74 19.39 -6.68 -2.22
N PHE A 75 18.26 -6.54 -2.91
CA PHE A 75 17.55 -5.28 -3.06
C PHE A 75 16.44 -5.19 -2.02
N ARG A 76 16.47 -4.15 -1.19
CA ARG A 76 15.37 -3.80 -0.31
C ARG A 76 14.39 -2.90 -1.04
N VAL A 77 13.13 -3.31 -1.06
CA VAL A 77 12.03 -2.51 -1.59
C VAL A 77 11.21 -2.00 -0.41
N GLU A 78 11.04 -0.68 -0.34
CA GLU A 78 10.22 -0.02 0.66
C GLU A 78 9.02 0.67 -0.02
N LEU A 79 7.82 0.32 0.41
CA LEU A 79 6.55 0.92 0.02
C LEU A 79 6.09 1.87 1.12
N LYS A 80 5.82 3.12 0.77
CA LYS A 80 5.19 4.12 1.64
C LYS A 80 3.98 4.70 0.93
N MET A 81 2.81 4.60 1.56
CA MET A 81 1.60 5.24 1.06
C MET A 81 0.68 5.70 2.20
N GLN A 82 -0.26 6.58 1.88
CA GLN A 82 -1.32 6.98 2.79
C GLN A 82 -2.67 6.75 2.13
N VAL A 83 -3.65 6.31 2.92
CA VAL A 83 -5.00 6.04 2.42
C VAL A 83 -6.07 6.69 3.29
N LYS A 84 -7.16 7.11 2.67
CA LYS A 84 -8.42 7.47 3.34
C LYS A 84 -9.53 6.60 2.81
N TYR A 85 -10.41 6.12 3.68
CA TYR A 85 -11.61 5.41 3.28
C TYR A 85 -12.76 6.39 3.10
N LYS A 86 -13.58 6.15 2.07
CA LYS A 86 -14.85 6.86 1.85
C LYS A 86 -15.98 5.93 2.19
N VAL A 87 -16.78 6.29 3.20
CA VAL A 87 -17.99 5.58 3.61
C VAL A 87 -19.17 6.49 3.33
N MET A 88 -20.01 6.11 2.36
CA MET A 88 -21.13 6.94 1.89
C MET A 88 -20.63 8.36 1.50
N SER A 89 -21.02 9.40 2.25
CA SER A 89 -20.61 10.80 2.03
C SER A 89 -19.45 11.27 2.92
N TRP A 90 -19.00 10.46 3.89
CA TRP A 90 -17.92 10.81 4.82
C TRP A 90 -16.58 10.18 4.45
N LYS A 91 -15.50 10.92 4.74
CA LYS A 91 -14.11 10.45 4.58
C LYS A 91 -13.50 10.19 5.96
N THR A 92 -12.78 9.09 6.10
CA THR A 92 -12.06 8.76 7.34
C THR A 92 -10.79 9.60 7.49
N LYS A 93 -10.15 9.46 8.65
CA LYS A 93 -8.76 9.91 8.86
C LYS A 93 -7.80 9.20 7.87
N ARG A 94 -6.62 9.79 7.69
CA ARG A 94 -5.52 9.19 6.91
C ARG A 94 -4.86 8.07 7.70
N TYR A 95 -4.65 6.94 7.03
CA TYR A 95 -3.88 5.82 7.53
C TYR A 95 -2.57 5.72 6.77
N LYS A 96 -1.46 5.62 7.48
CA LYS A 96 -0.13 5.48 6.90
C LYS A 96 0.18 4.01 6.76
N LEU A 97 0.49 3.57 5.54
CA LEU A 97 0.85 2.19 5.24
C LEU A 97 2.33 2.17 4.85
N LYS A 98 3.10 1.35 5.54
CA LYS A 98 4.51 1.08 5.25
C LYS A 98 4.69 -0.41 5.10
N ALA A 99 5.35 -0.83 4.03
CA ALA A 99 5.70 -2.22 3.82
C ALA A 99 7.13 -2.31 3.30
N SER A 100 7.86 -3.37 3.66
CA SER A 100 9.19 -3.59 3.11
C SER A 100 9.44 -5.07 2.85
N VAL A 101 10.27 -5.34 1.85
CA VAL A 101 10.70 -6.69 1.47
C VAL A 101 12.12 -6.65 0.95
N ASN A 102 12.87 -7.72 1.21
CA ASN A 102 14.21 -7.92 0.66
C ASN A 102 14.08 -8.91 -0.50
N LEU A 103 14.66 -8.56 -1.65
CA LEU A 103 14.65 -9.33 -2.89
C LEU A 103 16.08 -9.73 -3.20
N GLU A 104 16.35 -11.02 -3.20
CA GLU A 104 17.61 -11.55 -3.69
C GLU A 104 17.49 -11.74 -5.21
N VAL A 105 18.38 -11.07 -5.94
CA VAL A 105 18.42 -11.05 -7.40
C VAL A 105 19.79 -11.56 -7.84
N ASN A 106 19.80 -12.54 -8.74
CA ASN A 106 21.04 -13.08 -9.33
C ASN A 106 21.48 -12.26 -10.55
N GLU A 107 22.65 -12.57 -11.11
CA GLU A 107 23.20 -11.99 -12.37
C GLU A 107 22.19 -11.95 -13.52
N ASP A 108 21.36 -12.99 -13.67
CA ASP A 108 20.33 -13.06 -14.73
C ASP A 108 19.11 -12.15 -14.49
N GLY A 109 19.11 -11.37 -13.41
CA GLY A 109 17.96 -10.56 -12.97
C GLY A 109 16.82 -11.40 -12.37
N ALA A 110 17.00 -12.72 -12.25
CA ALA A 110 16.02 -13.62 -11.66
C ALA A 110 15.95 -13.42 -10.14
N THR A 111 14.76 -13.13 -9.64
CA THR A 111 14.49 -13.06 -8.20
C THR A 111 14.28 -14.47 -7.65
N LYS A 112 14.94 -14.84 -6.55
CA LYS A 112 14.68 -16.11 -5.85
C LYS A 112 13.35 -16.05 -5.10
N VAL A 113 12.23 -16.14 -5.80
CA VAL A 113 10.90 -16.32 -5.20
C VAL A 113 10.58 -17.81 -5.26
N LYS A 114 10.46 -18.45 -4.09
CA LYS A 114 10.28 -19.90 -3.98
C LYS A 114 9.01 -20.42 -4.65
N ASP A 115 7.99 -19.58 -4.84
CA ASP A 115 6.75 -19.95 -5.52
C ASP A 115 6.32 -18.82 -6.46
N LYS A 116 6.37 -19.07 -7.78
CA LYS A 116 5.99 -18.11 -8.83
C LYS A 116 4.50 -17.72 -8.77
N GLU A 117 3.67 -18.51 -8.10
CA GLU A 117 2.22 -18.34 -8.06
C GLU A 117 1.75 -17.34 -6.98
N ASP A 118 2.48 -17.20 -5.88
CA ASP A 118 2.04 -16.38 -4.72
C ASP A 118 2.55 -14.92 -4.75
N GLY A 119 3.48 -14.62 -5.66
CA GLY A 119 4.10 -13.30 -5.78
C GLY A 119 4.91 -12.88 -4.54
N ILE A 120 5.51 -11.69 -4.59
CA ILE A 120 6.31 -11.16 -3.49
C ILE A 120 5.38 -10.57 -2.43
N LYS A 121 5.24 -11.27 -1.30
CA LYS A 121 4.43 -10.81 -0.16
C LYS A 121 5.24 -9.84 0.71
N MET A 122 4.87 -8.55 0.70
CA MET A 122 5.50 -7.57 1.58
C MET A 122 4.91 -7.63 2.99
N LYS A 123 5.77 -7.55 4.02
CA LYS A 123 5.32 -7.38 5.40
C LYS A 123 4.93 -5.93 5.63
N ILE A 124 3.68 -5.72 6.04
CA ILE A 124 3.17 -4.40 6.43
C ILE A 124 3.59 -4.16 7.88
N SER A 125 4.32 -3.07 8.15
CA SER A 125 4.81 -2.71 9.49
C SER A 125 3.80 -1.82 10.23
N ASP A 126 2.50 -2.05 10.04
CA ASP A 126 1.46 -1.06 10.37
C ASP A 126 1.35 -0.75 11.87
N SER A 127 1.01 0.51 12.16
CA SER A 127 0.66 1.00 13.49
C SER A 127 -0.72 1.65 13.46
N SER A 128 -1.76 0.92 13.06
CA SER A 128 -3.14 1.31 13.36
C SER A 128 -4.14 0.15 13.17
N PRO A 129 -4.96 -0.19 14.19
CA PRO A 129 -5.76 -1.40 14.21
C PRO A 129 -7.12 -1.28 13.51
N ARG A 130 -7.67 -2.46 13.18
CA ARG A 130 -9.10 -2.80 13.02
C ARG A 130 -10.04 -1.73 13.61
N ARG A 131 -10.79 -1.01 12.77
CA ARG A 131 -11.92 -0.18 13.23
C ARG A 131 -13.16 -0.30 12.34
N LEU A 132 -13.43 -1.49 11.83
CA LEU A 132 -14.74 -1.81 11.23
C LEU A 132 -15.88 -1.79 12.28
N THR A 133 -15.57 -1.87 13.58
CA THR A 133 -16.56 -1.96 14.66
C THR A 133 -17.18 -0.61 15.06
N PHE A 134 -16.45 0.50 14.96
CA PHE A 134 -16.90 1.80 15.48
C PHE A 134 -18.04 2.41 14.63
N PHE A 135 -18.00 2.22 13.30
CA PHE A 135 -19.03 2.76 12.41
C PHE A 135 -20.35 1.98 12.49
N HIS A 136 -20.30 0.67 12.75
CA HIS A 136 -21.51 -0.14 12.96
C HIS A 136 -22.25 0.28 14.23
N LEU A 137 -21.51 0.54 15.30
CA LEU A 137 -22.05 1.04 16.57
C LEU A 137 -22.70 2.42 16.41
N CYS A 138 -22.05 3.38 15.74
CA CYS A 138 -22.62 4.70 15.54
C CYS A 138 -23.88 4.68 14.65
N PHE A 139 -23.90 3.87 13.58
CA PHE A 139 -25.09 3.76 12.73
C PHE A 139 -26.27 3.13 13.50
N SER A 140 -26.01 2.11 14.32
CA SER A 140 -27.03 1.52 15.20
C SER A 140 -27.59 2.53 16.20
N ILE A 141 -26.74 3.32 16.86
CA ILE A 141 -27.16 4.34 17.84
C ILE A 141 -28.00 5.42 17.16
N ILE A 142 -27.59 5.87 15.97
CA ILE A 142 -28.34 6.89 15.21
C ILE A 142 -29.72 6.35 14.79
N CYS A 143 -29.82 5.10 14.31
CA CYS A 143 -31.11 4.48 13.97
C CYS A 143 -32.05 4.36 15.19
N ILE A 144 -31.52 3.97 16.36
CA ILE A 144 -32.31 3.88 17.60
C ILE A 144 -32.83 5.27 18.01
N LEU A 145 -31.98 6.30 17.97
CA LEU A 145 -32.36 7.67 18.33
C LEU A 145 -33.44 8.24 17.40
N MET A 146 -33.33 7.99 16.08
CA MET A 146 -34.35 8.41 15.12
C MET A 146 -35.69 7.73 15.37
N ASN A 147 -35.68 6.44 15.73
CA ASN A 147 -36.91 5.71 16.02
C ASN A 147 -37.58 6.22 17.32
N TRP A 148 -36.78 6.57 18.34
CA TRP A 148 -37.29 7.21 19.55
C TRP A 148 -37.87 8.61 19.31
N LEU A 149 -37.23 9.41 18.45
CA LEU A 149 -37.76 10.73 18.09
C LEU A 149 -39.11 10.63 17.36
N VAL A 150 -39.28 9.62 16.50
CA VAL A 150 -40.57 9.34 15.85
C VAL A 150 -41.62 8.91 16.88
N PHE A 151 -41.27 8.06 17.85
CA PHE A 151 -42.18 7.67 18.94
C PHE A 151 -42.61 8.87 19.80
N LEU A 152 -41.69 9.78 20.12
CA LEU A 152 -42.00 11.00 20.89
C LEU A 152 -42.79 12.05 20.11
N ALA A 153 -42.74 12.01 18.78
CA ALA A 153 -43.51 12.93 17.92
C ALA A 153 -44.95 12.46 17.66
N ILE A 154 -45.29 11.21 18.04
CA ILE A 154 -46.60 10.58 17.79
C ILE A 154 -47.40 10.39 19.09
N CYS A 155 -46.78 10.52 20.26
CA CYS A 155 -47.45 10.62 21.57
C CYS A 155 -47.74 12.08 21.93
#